data_AF-A0A958EQL4-F1
#
_entry.id   AF-A0A958EQL4-F1
#
_cell.length_a   1.000
_cell.length_b   1.000
_cell.length_c   1.000
_cell.angle_alpha   90.00
_cell.angle_beta   90.00
_cell.angle_gamma   90.00
#
_symmetry.space_group_name_H-M   'P 1'
#
loop_
_entity.id
_entity.type
_entity.pdbx_description
1 polymer ?
#
loop_
_entity_poly.entity_id
_entity_poly.type
_entity_poly.pdbx_seq_one_letter_code
_entity_poly.pdbx_strand_id
1 'polypeptide(L)'
;TRYMQRLFDYWSVIPDPLERVKFVLASYNSGIGHIDDARSLAEKYYADKNRWEDNVALFILRKSQRKYYEDPVVKFGYCRGDEVYNYVREILQRYENYKQFVN
;
A
#
# COMPACT_ATOMS: atom_id res chain seq x y z
N THR A 1 -1.28 -7.75 -16.55
CA THR A 1 -0.80 -9.15 -16.39
C THR A 1 -1.78 -9.91 -15.50
N ARG A 2 -1.82 -11.26 -15.56
CA ARG A 2 -2.72 -12.08 -14.71
C ARG A 2 -2.52 -11.87 -13.21
N TYR A 3 -1.31 -11.51 -12.79
CA TYR A 3 -1.02 -11.25 -11.37
C TYR A 3 -1.64 -9.94 -10.88
N MET A 4 -1.53 -8.84 -11.64
CA MET A 4 -2.17 -7.57 -11.28
C MET A 4 -3.69 -7.69 -11.16
N GLN A 5 -4.34 -8.47 -12.04
CA GLN A 5 -5.77 -8.71 -11.92
C GLN A 5 -6.12 -9.42 -10.61
N ARG A 6 -5.37 -10.47 -10.25
CA ARG A 6 -5.57 -11.17 -8.95
C ARG A 6 -5.40 -10.23 -7.76
N LEU A 7 -4.43 -9.31 -7.80
CA LEU A 7 -4.27 -8.30 -6.76
C LEU A 7 -5.45 -7.32 -6.72
N PHE A 8 -5.95 -6.90 -7.88
CA PHE A 8 -7.11 -6.01 -7.95
C PHE A 8 -8.38 -6.65 -7.39
N ASP A 9 -8.60 -7.94 -7.70
CA ASP A 9 -9.71 -8.72 -7.16
C ASP A 9 -9.57 -8.92 -5.64
N TYR A 10 -8.35 -9.19 -5.18
CA TYR A 10 -8.03 -9.31 -3.76
C TYR A 10 -8.36 -8.02 -2.99
N TRP A 11 -8.02 -6.86 -3.54
CA TRP A 11 -8.29 -5.56 -2.93
C TRP A 11 -9.69 -5.00 -3.24
N SER A 12 -10.63 -5.82 -3.72
CA SER A 12 -12.02 -5.40 -4.00
C SER A 12 -12.75 -4.83 -2.78
N VAL A 13 -12.30 -5.17 -1.57
CA VAL A 13 -12.77 -4.60 -0.30
C VAL A 13 -12.56 -3.09 -0.19
N ILE A 14 -11.63 -2.51 -0.96
CA ILE A 14 -11.39 -1.07 -1.03
C ILE A 14 -12.35 -0.50 -2.07
N PRO A 15 -13.39 0.27 -1.69
CA PRO A 15 -14.46 0.63 -2.60
C PRO A 15 -14.02 1.62 -3.69
N ASP A 16 -13.18 2.60 -3.32
CA ASP A 16 -12.65 3.60 -4.24
C ASP A 16 -11.61 2.92 -5.17
N PRO A 17 -11.87 2.84 -6.48
CA PRO A 17 -10.95 2.21 -7.42
C PRO A 17 -9.61 2.95 -7.53
N LEU A 18 -9.56 4.27 -7.31
CA LEU A 18 -8.32 5.04 -7.35
C LEU A 18 -7.44 4.73 -6.13
N GLU A 19 -8.04 4.57 -4.96
CA GLU A 19 -7.32 4.06 -3.78
C GLU A 19 -6.88 2.62 -4.03
N ARG A 20 -7.76 1.75 -4.53
CA ARG A 20 -7.46 0.34 -4.79
C ARG A 20 -6.21 0.14 -5.65
N VAL A 21 -6.02 0.98 -6.68
CA VAL A 21 -4.81 0.93 -7.52
C VAL A 21 -3.53 1.09 -6.69
N LYS A 22 -3.51 1.97 -5.68
CA LYS A 22 -2.34 2.19 -4.82
C LYS A 22 -1.98 0.94 -4.02
N PHE A 23 -2.99 0.24 -3.47
CA PHE A 23 -2.80 -1.01 -2.74
C PHE A 23 -2.33 -2.16 -3.64
N VAL A 24 -2.82 -2.21 -4.88
CA VAL A 24 -2.36 -3.16 -5.90
C VAL A 24 -0.88 -2.92 -6.24
N LEU A 25 -0.49 -1.67 -6.50
CA LEU A 25 0.90 -1.33 -6.80
C LEU A 25 1.82 -1.63 -5.61
N ALA A 26 1.42 -1.26 -4.40
CA ALA A 26 2.18 -1.56 -3.20
C ALA A 26 2.36 -3.07 -3.00
N SER A 27 1.28 -3.84 -3.16
CA SER A 27 1.32 -5.31 -3.04
C SER A 27 2.16 -5.98 -4.12
N TYR A 28 2.21 -5.39 -5.31
CA TYR A 28 3.06 -5.89 -6.39
C TYR A 28 4.55 -5.74 -6.06
N ASN A 29 4.94 -4.65 -5.38
CA ASN A 29 6.32 -4.41 -4.98
C ASN A 29 6.72 -5.17 -3.69
N SER A 30 5.88 -5.15 -2.65
CA SER A 30 6.25 -5.66 -1.32
C SER A 30 5.57 -6.97 -0.93
N GLY A 31 4.64 -7.46 -1.72
CA GLY A 31 3.75 -8.56 -1.35
C GLY A 31 2.54 -8.11 -0.51
N ILE A 32 1.43 -8.83 -0.69
CA ILE A 32 0.12 -8.54 -0.08
C ILE A 32 0.18 -8.50 1.45
N GLY A 33 0.90 -9.45 2.06
CA GLY A 33 0.95 -9.59 3.52
C GLY A 33 1.49 -8.35 4.24
N HIS A 34 2.47 -7.66 3.64
CA HIS A 34 2.98 -6.43 4.23
C HIS A 34 1.97 -5.28 4.17
N ILE A 35 1.11 -5.24 3.14
CA ILE A 35 0.05 -4.25 3.02
C ILE A 35 -1.09 -4.56 3.99
N ASP A 36 -1.47 -5.82 4.17
CA ASP A 36 -2.45 -6.21 5.19
C ASP A 36 -1.98 -5.86 6.62
N ASP A 37 -0.70 -6.09 6.92
CA ASP A 37 -0.12 -5.65 8.20
C ASP A 37 -0.26 -4.14 8.37
N ALA A 38 0.06 -3.36 7.34
CA ALA A 38 -0.08 -1.90 7.40
C ALA A 38 -1.53 -1.44 7.51
N ARG A 39 -2.49 -2.16 6.92
CA ARG A 39 -3.93 -1.93 7.13
C ARG A 39 -4.33 -2.24 8.58
N SER A 40 -3.84 -3.33 9.13
CA SER A 40 -4.12 -3.75 10.52
C SER A 40 -3.55 -2.74 11.53
N LEU A 41 -2.34 -2.23 11.25
CA LEU A 41 -1.77 -1.11 11.97
C LEU A 41 -2.60 0.17 11.81
N ALA A 42 -3.03 0.51 10.60
CA ALA A 42 -3.89 1.68 10.37
C ALA A 42 -5.15 1.63 11.24
N GLU A 43 -5.87 0.50 11.28
CA GLU A 43 -7.03 0.34 12.16
C GLU A 43 -6.67 0.47 13.64
N LYS A 44 -5.61 -0.22 14.09
CA LYS A 44 -5.18 -0.19 15.50
C LYS A 44 -4.85 1.22 15.98
N TYR A 45 -4.26 2.03 15.10
CA TYR A 45 -3.83 3.40 15.40
C TYR A 45 -4.79 4.47 14.86
N TYR A 46 -6.06 4.10 14.64
CA TYR A 46 -7.17 5.01 14.30
C TYR A 46 -7.02 5.79 12.98
N ALA A 47 -6.32 5.21 12.01
CA ALA A 47 -6.26 5.67 10.63
C ALA A 47 -7.21 4.84 9.72
N ASP A 48 -7.50 5.34 8.53
CA ASP A 48 -8.37 4.68 7.58
C ASP A 48 -7.64 3.58 6.78
N LYS A 49 -7.97 2.32 7.04
CA LYS A 49 -7.39 1.16 6.36
C LYS A 49 -7.69 1.03 4.86
N ASN A 50 -8.58 1.87 4.33
CA ASN A 50 -8.97 1.90 2.91
C ASN A 50 -8.45 3.16 2.19
N ARG A 51 -7.70 4.02 2.89
CA ARG A 51 -7.01 5.17 2.31
C ARG A 51 -5.50 4.94 2.35
N TRP A 52 -4.82 5.33 1.28
CA TRP A 52 -3.38 5.15 1.14
C TRP A 52 -2.62 6.28 1.85
N GLU A 53 -2.70 7.50 1.33
CA GLU A 53 -1.91 8.64 1.81
C GLU A 53 -2.28 9.00 3.25
N ASP A 54 -1.27 9.33 4.05
CA ASP A 54 -1.38 9.63 5.50
C ASP A 54 -2.04 8.54 6.37
N ASN A 55 -2.36 7.38 5.78
CA ASN A 55 -3.07 6.29 6.42
C ASN A 55 -2.25 5.00 6.26
N VAL A 56 -2.60 4.11 5.32
CA VAL A 56 -1.85 2.84 5.15
C VAL A 56 -0.40 3.08 4.75
N ALA A 57 -0.11 4.08 3.93
CA ALA A 57 1.24 4.48 3.54
C ALA A 57 2.11 4.86 4.76
N LEU A 58 1.52 5.57 5.73
CA LEU A 58 2.20 5.96 6.97
C LEU A 58 2.65 4.72 7.76
N PHE A 59 1.81 3.69 7.82
CA PHE A 59 2.16 2.45 8.53
C PHE A 59 3.13 1.57 7.75
N ILE A 60 3.09 1.57 6.42
CA ILE A 60 4.13 0.95 5.60
C ILE A 60 5.50 1.54 5.93
N LEU A 61 5.64 2.88 5.94
CA LEU A 61 6.89 3.56 6.30
C LEU A 61 7.35 3.21 7.73
N ARG A 62 6.40 3.15 8.67
CA ARG A 62 6.66 2.83 10.08
C ARG A 62 7.04 1.37 10.34
N LYS A 63 6.72 0.42 9.45
CA LYS A 63 7.12 -0.99 9.55
C LYS A 63 8.63 -1.24 9.41
N SER A 64 9.41 -0.19 9.20
CA SER A 64 10.87 -0.22 9.36
C SER A 64 11.32 -0.11 10.82
N GLN A 65 10.43 0.35 11.71
CA GLN A 65 10.73 0.60 13.13
C GLN A 65 10.19 -0.55 13.99
N ARG A 66 11.00 -0.99 14.96
CA ARG A 66 10.71 -2.13 15.85
C ARG A 66 9.34 -2.08 16.51
N LYS A 67 8.94 -0.89 16.98
CA LYS A 67 7.63 -0.66 17.58
C LYS A 67 6.46 -1.16 16.73
N TYR A 68 6.56 -1.05 15.41
CA TYR A 68 5.46 -1.39 14.51
C TYR A 68 5.62 -2.77 13.89
N TYR A 69 6.84 -3.20 13.55
CA TYR A 69 7.00 -4.53 12.94
C TYR A 69 6.87 -5.68 13.94
N GLU A 70 7.05 -5.44 15.24
CA GLU A 70 6.77 -6.41 16.31
C GLU A 70 5.38 -6.20 16.94
N ASP A 71 4.56 -5.32 16.38
CA ASP A 71 3.21 -5.09 16.89
C ASP A 71 2.39 -6.39 16.80
N PRO A 72 1.63 -6.78 17.83
CA PRO A 72 0.86 -8.04 17.82
C PRO A 72 -0.12 -8.22 16.64
N VAL A 73 -0.53 -7.13 15.98
CA VAL A 73 -1.41 -7.23 14.80
C VAL A 73 -0.65 -7.52 13.50
N VAL A 74 0.68 -7.42 13.51
CA VAL A 74 1.57 -7.63 12.36
C VAL A 74 1.98 -9.09 12.29
N LYS A 75 1.84 -9.70 11.11
CA LYS A 75 2.11 -11.12 10.85
C LYS A 75 3.40 -11.35 10.07
N PHE A 76 3.80 -10.41 9.22
CA PHE A 76 4.94 -10.59 8.31
C PHE A 76 6.18 -9.79 8.72
N GLY A 77 6.14 -9.13 9.87
CA GLY A 77 7.30 -8.47 10.47
C GLY A 77 7.83 -7.27 9.68
N TYR A 78 9.15 -7.13 9.68
CA TYR A 78 9.87 -5.96 9.14
C TYR A 78 9.58 -5.76 7.64
N CYS A 79 9.41 -4.50 7.24
CA CYS A 79 9.28 -4.11 5.85
C CYS A 79 10.12 -2.84 5.58
N ARG A 80 10.82 -2.80 4.45
CA ARG A 80 11.48 -1.58 3.93
C ARG A 80 10.44 -0.67 3.31
N GLY A 81 9.67 0.01 4.14
CA GLY A 81 8.49 0.76 3.71
C GLY A 81 8.77 1.94 2.77
N ASP A 82 9.99 2.48 2.80
CA ASP A 82 10.45 3.55 1.93
C ASP A 82 10.47 3.13 0.46
N GLU A 83 10.96 1.91 0.16
CA GLU A 83 10.96 1.35 -1.19
C GLU A 83 9.53 1.23 -1.75
N VAL A 84 8.62 0.70 -0.93
CA VAL A 84 7.21 0.49 -1.32
C VAL A 84 6.49 1.81 -1.56
N TYR A 85 6.65 2.76 -0.64
CA TYR A 85 6.03 4.08 -0.75
C TYR A 85 6.52 4.82 -2.00
N ASN A 86 7.84 4.83 -2.22
CA ASN A 86 8.44 5.48 -3.38
C ASN A 86 7.98 4.83 -4.69
N TYR A 87 7.92 3.50 -4.75
CA TYR A 87 7.44 2.77 -5.92
C TYR A 87 6.02 3.19 -6.33
N VAL A 88 5.09 3.25 -5.38
CA VAL A 88 3.70 3.68 -5.66
C VAL A 88 3.68 5.12 -6.17
N ARG A 89 4.38 6.03 -5.49
CA ARG A 89 4.43 7.45 -5.85
C ARG A 89 5.01 7.66 -7.25
N GLU A 90 6.10 7.00 -7.58
CA GLU A 90 6.78 7.13 -8.87
C GLU A 90 5.91 6.64 -10.04
N ILE A 91 5.19 5.52 -9.87
CA ILE A 91 4.29 5.00 -10.91
C ILE A 91 3.12 5.95 -11.14
N LEU A 92 2.49 6.44 -10.07
CA LEU A 92 1.38 7.39 -10.20
C LEU A 92 1.84 8.70 -10.83
N GLN A 93 2.99 9.23 -10.42
CA GLN A 93 3.55 10.44 -11.02
C GLN A 93 3.83 10.24 -12.51
N ARG A 94 4.40 9.09 -12.89
CA ARG A 94 4.67 8.77 -14.30
C ARG A 94 3.38 8.65 -15.10
N TYR A 95 2.35 8.02 -14.53
CA TYR A 95 1.03 7.92 -15.15
C TYR A 95 0.41 9.31 -15.40
N GLU A 96 0.41 10.19 -14.39
CA GLU A 96 -0.10 11.55 -14.55
C GLU A 96 0.70 12.36 -15.57
N ASN A 97 2.03 12.21 -15.60
CA ASN A 97 2.86 12.83 -16.64
C ASN A 97 2.46 12.34 -18.04
N TYR A 98 2.28 11.03 -18.25
CA TYR A 98 1.88 10.51 -19.57
C TYR A 98 0.51 11.00 -20.03
N LYS A 99 -0.44 11.20 -19.12
CA LYS A 99 -1.75 11.78 -19.47
C LYS A 99 -1.62 13.20 -20.04
N GLN A 100 -0.63 13.97 -19.59
CA GLN A 100 -0.39 15.33 -20.10
C GLN A 100 0.16 15.31 -21.54
N PHE A 101 0.88 14.26 -21.93
CA PHE A 101 1.47 14.13 -23.27
C PHE A 101 0.54 13.47 -24.31
N VAL A 102 -0.60 12.93 -23.87
CA VAL A 102 -1.58 12.24 -24.74
C VAL A 102 -2.79 13.14 -25.05
N ASN A 103 -2.64 14.46 -24.88
CA ASN A 103 -3.61 15.47 -25.34
C ASN A 103 -3.26 16.02 -26.72
#